data_AF-A0A845HU18-F1
#
_entry.id   AF-A0A845HU18-F1
#
_cell.length_a   1.000
_cell.length_b   1.000
_cell.length_c   1.000
_cell.angle_alpha   90.00
_cell.angle_beta   90.00
_cell.angle_gamma   90.00
#
_symmetry.space_group_name_H-M   'P 1'
#
loop_
_entity.id
_entity.type
_entity.pdbx_description
1 polymer ?
#
loop_
_entity_poly.entity_id
_entity_poly.type
_entity_poly.pdbx_seq_one_letter_code
_entity_poly.pdbx_strand_id
1 'polypeptide(L)'
;MSISLFKRLRAATLLISAVGVVQVAWAAPLGVVIGALADYKTFRLKSSELDSLVAPYCTRVRDKARKPMILWEYTCVPESGITAIRMDSREGLGEPLPNYMMSIVVDFPADRFPAMKALVEKKLGRPKKSGSDHSEWRYILDKSLNQNGNPVINLSREDAESASLQIVLEQGP
;
A
#
# COMPACT_ATOMS: atom_id res chain seq x y z
N MET A 1 -75.29 5.61 -7.55
CA MET A 1 -74.93 7.04 -7.71
C MET A 1 -74.54 7.61 -6.36
N SER A 2 -73.44 8.37 -6.37
CA SER A 2 -72.94 9.32 -5.38
C SER A 2 -72.29 8.84 -4.07
N ILE A 3 -71.02 9.26 -3.99
CA ILE A 3 -69.98 9.20 -2.95
C ILE A 3 -70.22 10.29 -1.90
N SER A 4 -69.72 10.12 -0.66
CA SER A 4 -69.17 11.18 0.24
C SER A 4 -69.17 10.72 1.71
N LEU A 5 -68.24 11.03 2.62
CA LEU A 5 -66.88 11.57 2.65
C LEU A 5 -66.39 11.33 4.12
N PHE A 6 -65.13 10.91 4.29
CA PHE A 6 -64.19 11.24 5.38
C PHE A 6 -64.59 11.13 6.87
N LYS A 7 -63.84 10.29 7.61
CA LYS A 7 -63.29 10.61 8.95
C LYS A 7 -62.12 9.65 9.27
N ARG A 8 -60.88 10.16 9.19
CA ARG A 8 -59.95 10.46 10.31
C ARG A 8 -59.19 9.23 10.86
N LEU A 9 -57.86 9.18 10.62
CA LEU A 9 -56.75 9.36 11.61
C LEU A 9 -56.54 8.13 12.52
N ARG A 10 -55.37 7.50 12.70
CA ARG A 10 -53.96 7.90 12.55
C ARG A 10 -53.12 6.65 12.22
N ALA A 11 -52.36 6.68 11.13
CA ALA A 11 -51.22 5.80 10.97
C ALA A 11 -50.05 6.40 11.75
N ALA A 12 -49.59 5.73 12.80
CA ALA A 12 -48.37 6.07 13.49
C ALA A 12 -47.18 5.67 12.60
N THR A 13 -46.69 6.62 11.81
CA THR A 13 -45.44 6.44 11.07
C THR A 13 -44.28 6.54 12.05
N LEU A 14 -43.80 5.39 12.52
CA LEU A 14 -42.50 5.26 13.17
C LEU A 14 -41.42 5.58 12.12
N LEU A 15 -41.02 6.84 12.08
CA LEU A 15 -39.76 7.28 11.48
C LEU A 15 -38.63 6.70 12.33
N ILE A 16 -38.22 5.48 12.02
CA ILE A 16 -36.91 5.00 12.43
C ILE A 16 -35.93 5.78 11.56
N SER A 17 -35.31 6.80 12.17
CA SER A 17 -34.13 7.44 11.66
C SER A 17 -33.05 6.37 11.48
N ALA A 18 -32.98 5.80 10.29
CA ALA A 18 -31.79 5.14 9.79
C ALA A 18 -30.74 6.25 9.64
N VAL A 19 -30.10 6.60 10.76
CA VAL A 19 -28.81 7.27 10.74
C VAL A 19 -27.91 6.29 10.02
N GLY A 20 -27.72 6.57 8.72
CA GLY A 20 -26.76 5.88 7.89
C GLY A 20 -25.43 5.97 8.60
N VAL A 21 -25.03 4.87 9.22
CA VAL A 21 -23.61 4.60 9.44
C VAL A 21 -23.07 4.43 8.03
N VAL A 22 -22.68 5.54 7.42
CA VAL A 22 -21.68 5.53 6.37
C VAL A 22 -20.44 4.99 7.06
N GLN A 23 -20.33 3.66 7.13
CA GLN A 23 -19.06 3.00 7.34
C GLN A 23 -18.26 3.36 6.09
N VAL A 24 -17.65 4.54 6.13
CA VAL A 24 -16.43 4.77 5.37
C VAL A 24 -15.52 3.68 5.92
N ALA A 25 -15.44 2.57 5.19
CA ALA A 25 -14.43 1.56 5.40
C ALA A 25 -13.11 2.29 5.19
N TRP A 26 -12.62 2.91 6.27
CA TRP A 26 -11.25 3.37 6.37
C TRP A 26 -10.46 2.10 6.11
N ALA A 27 -9.95 1.96 4.89
CA ALA A 27 -8.97 0.95 4.59
C ALA A 27 -7.91 1.09 5.68
N ALA A 28 -7.65 0.01 6.42
CA ALA A 28 -6.67 0.03 7.50
C ALA A 28 -5.37 0.65 6.95
N PRO A 29 -4.66 1.49 7.71
CA PRO A 29 -3.54 2.28 7.16
C PRO A 29 -2.53 1.47 6.34
N LEU A 30 -2.18 0.27 6.79
CA LEU A 30 -1.40 -0.70 6.02
C LEU A 30 -1.96 -0.94 4.60
N GLY A 31 -3.25 -1.19 4.46
CA GLY A 31 -3.91 -1.39 3.17
C GLY A 31 -3.92 -0.14 2.29
N VAL A 32 -3.99 1.06 2.88
CA VAL A 32 -3.85 2.32 2.13
C VAL A 32 -2.44 2.43 1.55
N VAL A 33 -1.42 2.24 2.38
CA VAL A 33 -0.01 2.34 1.96
C VAL A 33 0.34 1.25 0.96
N ILE A 34 0.05 -0.02 1.26
CA ILE A 34 0.30 -1.16 0.35
C ILE A 34 -0.47 -0.99 -0.96
N GLY A 35 -1.74 -0.59 -0.91
CA GLY A 35 -2.56 -0.40 -2.10
C GLY A 35 -2.16 0.79 -2.97
N ALA A 36 -1.55 1.82 -2.37
CA ALA A 36 -0.97 2.95 -3.07
C ALA A 36 0.38 2.55 -3.70
N LEU A 37 1.24 1.84 -3.00
CA LEU A 37 2.53 1.37 -3.51
C LEU A 37 2.38 0.28 -4.59
N ALA A 38 1.36 -0.56 -4.49
CA ALA A 38 1.02 -1.56 -5.50
C ALA A 38 0.23 -0.96 -6.68
N ASP A 39 0.53 0.26 -7.11
CA ASP A 39 -0.12 0.90 -8.26
C ASP A 39 0.94 1.31 -9.29
N TYR A 40 0.73 0.99 -10.57
CA TYR A 40 1.73 1.28 -11.59
C TYR A 40 2.02 2.78 -11.77
N LYS A 41 1.08 3.63 -11.37
CA LYS A 41 1.24 5.09 -11.39
C LYS A 41 2.17 5.60 -10.30
N THR A 42 2.39 4.81 -9.25
CA THR A 42 3.13 5.23 -8.05
C THR A 42 4.55 4.67 -8.01
N PHE A 43 4.95 3.84 -8.97
CA PHE A 43 6.34 3.35 -9.07
C PHE A 43 7.37 4.45 -9.29
N ARG A 44 6.95 5.63 -9.75
CA ARG A 44 7.81 6.83 -9.85
C ARG A 44 7.48 7.88 -8.80
N LEU A 45 6.91 7.47 -7.66
CA LEU A 45 6.65 8.36 -6.52
C LEU A 45 7.92 9.14 -6.18
N LYS A 46 7.79 10.46 -6.15
CA LYS A 46 8.80 11.32 -5.53
C LYS A 46 8.83 11.03 -4.04
N SER A 47 9.98 11.29 -3.43
CA SER A 47 10.18 11.23 -2.00
C SER A 47 9.13 11.98 -1.18
N SER A 48 8.75 13.19 -1.62
CA SER A 48 7.73 14.01 -0.99
C SER A 48 6.33 13.40 -1.07
N GLU A 49 6.05 12.66 -2.15
CA GLU A 49 4.76 11.99 -2.33
C GLU A 49 4.67 10.73 -1.44
N LEU A 50 5.78 9.98 -1.30
CA LEU A 50 5.88 8.90 -0.32
C LEU A 50 5.74 9.42 1.12
N ASP A 51 6.45 10.52 1.45
CA ASP A 51 6.34 11.16 2.77
C ASP A 51 4.90 11.59 3.05
N SER A 52 4.22 12.21 2.08
CA SER A 52 2.80 12.60 2.21
C SER A 52 1.87 11.40 2.40
N LEU A 53 2.15 10.27 1.74
CA LEU A 53 1.37 9.03 1.86
C LEU A 53 1.47 8.44 3.27
N VAL A 54 2.64 8.51 3.91
CA VAL A 54 2.92 7.83 5.18
C VAL A 54 2.85 8.75 6.40
N ALA A 55 2.95 10.07 6.23
CA ALA A 55 2.91 11.06 7.30
C ALA A 55 1.70 10.96 8.26
N PRO A 56 0.49 10.53 7.83
CA PRO A 56 -0.62 10.33 8.76
C PRO A 56 -0.40 9.18 9.76
N TYR A 57 0.53 8.27 9.48
CA TYR A 57 0.70 7.00 10.21
C TYR A 57 2.11 6.80 10.76
N CYS A 58 3.09 7.48 10.18
CA CYS A 58 4.49 7.27 10.48
C CYS A 58 5.23 8.58 10.63
N THR A 59 6.20 8.59 11.53
CA THR A 59 7.15 9.68 11.71
C THR A 59 8.47 9.27 11.10
N ARG A 60 9.07 10.16 10.29
CA ARG A 60 10.40 9.94 9.73
C ARG A 60 11.44 9.98 10.85
N VAL A 61 12.17 8.89 11.03
CA VAL A 61 13.26 8.77 12.01
C VAL A 61 14.57 8.90 11.25
N ARG A 62 14.98 10.16 11.05
CA ARG A 62 16.26 10.69 10.49
C ARG A 62 17.27 9.68 9.91
N ASP A 63 17.78 10.01 8.71
CA ASP A 63 18.91 9.41 7.97
C ASP A 63 19.94 8.75 8.89
N LYS A 64 19.88 7.42 9.05
CA LYS A 64 20.93 6.68 9.75
C LYS A 64 22.17 6.69 8.86
N ALA A 65 23.00 7.71 9.02
CA ALA A 65 24.36 7.83 8.48
C ALA A 65 25.33 6.68 8.89
N ARG A 66 24.82 5.56 9.40
CA ARG A 66 25.57 4.36 9.79
C ARG A 66 25.31 3.15 8.90
N LYS A 67 24.33 3.21 7.99
CA LYS A 67 24.21 2.24 6.89
C LYS A 67 24.31 3.04 5.58
N PRO A 68 25.36 2.87 4.77
CA PRO A 68 25.67 3.73 3.63
C PRO A 68 24.63 3.72 2.49
N MET A 69 23.46 3.10 2.68
CA MET A 69 22.46 2.84 1.62
C MET A 69 21.02 3.16 2.02
N ILE A 70 20.71 3.37 3.32
CA ILE A 70 19.35 3.71 3.76
C ILE A 70 19.20 5.22 3.76
N LEU A 71 18.39 5.74 2.84
CA LEU A 71 18.06 7.16 2.81
C LEU A 71 17.08 7.49 3.94
N TRP A 72 15.94 6.79 4.01
CA TRP A 72 14.87 7.11 4.97
C TRP A 72 14.34 5.89 5.70
N GLU A 73 14.11 6.05 7.00
CA GLU A 73 13.45 5.08 7.86
C GLU A 73 12.27 5.78 8.55
N TYR A 74 11.13 5.11 8.59
CA TYR A 74 9.93 5.62 9.25
C TYR A 74 9.54 4.67 10.39
N THR A 75 9.19 5.25 11.53
CA THR A 75 8.55 4.54 12.63
C THR A 75 7.06 4.85 12.61
N CYS A 76 6.24 3.81 12.59
CA CYS A 76 4.80 3.93 12.45
C CYS A 76 4.09 3.68 13.77
N VAL A 77 2.91 4.31 13.94
CA VAL A 77 2.05 4.03 15.10
C VAL A 77 1.55 2.58 15.03
N PRO A 78 1.44 1.86 16.16
CA PRO A 78 1.05 0.44 16.16
C PRO A 78 -0.27 0.16 15.42
N GLU A 79 -1.23 1.07 15.53
CA GLU A 79 -2.56 0.98 14.93
C GLU A 79 -2.53 1.02 13.40
N SER A 80 -1.41 1.48 12.81
CA SER A 80 -1.23 1.48 11.37
C SER A 80 -1.15 0.07 10.77
N GLY A 81 -0.73 -0.91 11.58
CA GLY A 81 -0.38 -2.25 11.11
C GLY A 81 0.91 -2.30 10.28
N ILE A 82 1.68 -1.20 10.25
CA ILE A 82 2.98 -1.08 9.58
C ILE A 82 4.06 -1.15 10.66
N THR A 83 5.01 -2.06 10.49
CA THR A 83 6.14 -2.24 11.42
C THR A 83 7.30 -1.31 11.07
N ALA A 84 7.62 -1.19 9.78
CA ALA A 84 8.64 -0.26 9.30
C ALA A 84 8.42 0.09 7.83
N ILE A 85 8.88 1.29 7.44
CA ILE A 85 9.06 1.65 6.03
C ILE A 85 10.51 2.08 5.86
N ARG A 86 11.20 1.46 4.90
CA ARG A 86 12.61 1.72 4.58
C ARG A 86 12.73 2.11 3.12
N MET A 87 13.47 3.17 2.87
CA MET A 87 13.82 3.60 1.51
C MET A 87 15.33 3.69 1.35
N ASP A 88 15.84 2.92 0.39
CA ASP A 88 17.26 2.84 0.09
C ASP A 88 17.56 3.49 -1.27
N SER A 89 18.69 4.20 -1.36
CA SER A 89 19.32 4.57 -2.62
C SER A 89 20.66 3.87 -2.69
N ARG A 90 20.92 3.15 -3.78
CA ARG A 90 22.28 2.71 -4.09
C ARG A 90 23.06 3.89 -4.69
N GLU A 91 23.37 4.90 -3.87
CA GLU A 91 24.48 5.80 -4.21
C GLU A 91 25.76 4.98 -4.19
N GLY A 92 26.37 4.83 -5.36
CA GLY A 92 27.72 4.31 -5.48
C GLY A 92 28.66 5.22 -4.69
N LEU A 93 29.48 4.62 -3.83
CA LEU A 93 30.55 5.28 -3.10
C LEU A 93 31.48 6.03 -4.08
N GLY A 94 31.20 7.30 -4.37
CA GLY A 94 32.13 8.24 -5.01
C GLY A 94 32.23 8.24 -6.54
N GLU A 95 31.29 7.68 -7.30
CA GLU A 95 31.33 7.72 -8.77
C GLU A 95 30.17 8.50 -9.42
N PRO A 96 30.40 9.22 -10.55
CA PRO A 96 29.41 10.09 -11.16
C PRO A 96 28.48 9.29 -12.08
N LEU A 97 27.53 8.54 -11.51
CA LEU A 97 26.40 8.01 -12.27
C LEU A 97 25.11 8.18 -11.45
N PRO A 98 24.07 8.84 -11.99
CA PRO A 98 22.84 9.14 -11.26
C PRO A 98 21.95 7.89 -11.15
N ASN A 99 22.40 6.90 -10.38
CA ASN A 99 21.72 5.62 -10.20
C ASN A 99 20.68 5.72 -9.08
N TYR A 100 19.47 6.17 -9.43
CA TYR A 100 18.33 6.20 -8.51
C TYR A 100 17.70 4.80 -8.38
N MET A 101 18.42 3.82 -7.85
CA MET A 101 17.78 2.60 -7.35
C MET A 101 17.02 2.96 -6.08
N MET A 102 15.74 3.27 -6.20
CA MET A 102 14.84 3.37 -5.05
C MET A 102 14.34 1.96 -4.71
N SER A 103 14.72 1.45 -3.54
CA SER A 103 14.01 0.32 -2.94
C SER A 103 13.09 0.85 -1.86
N ILE A 104 11.81 0.49 -1.89
CA ILE A 104 10.86 0.74 -0.81
C ILE A 104 10.52 -0.62 -0.20
N VAL A 105 10.67 -0.74 1.11
CA VAL A 105 10.27 -1.93 1.86
C VAL A 105 9.27 -1.51 2.93
N VAL A 106 8.11 -2.16 2.95
CA VAL A 106 7.08 -2.00 3.98
C VAL A 106 6.96 -3.31 4.73
N ASP A 107 7.39 -3.32 5.99
CA ASP A 107 7.31 -4.47 6.87
C ASP A 107 5.99 -4.43 7.66
N PHE A 108 5.34 -5.58 7.84
CA PHE A 108 4.08 -5.72 8.55
C PHE A 108 3.90 -7.13 9.15
N PRO A 109 2.96 -7.32 10.10
CA PRO A 109 2.74 -8.63 10.72
C PRO A 109 2.28 -9.72 9.75
N ALA A 110 2.79 -10.95 9.91
CA ALA A 110 2.52 -12.08 9.02
C ALA A 110 1.03 -12.48 8.91
N ASP A 111 0.23 -12.24 9.94
CA ASP A 111 -1.22 -12.52 9.94
C ASP A 111 -1.98 -11.65 8.91
N ARG A 112 -1.42 -10.50 8.51
CA ARG A 112 -1.99 -9.62 7.49
C ARG A 112 -1.64 -10.03 6.06
N PHE A 113 -0.71 -10.96 5.88
CA PHE A 113 -0.22 -11.37 4.56
C PHE A 113 -1.34 -11.81 3.59
N PRO A 114 -2.31 -12.67 3.96
CA PRO A 114 -3.34 -13.10 3.01
C PRO A 114 -4.18 -11.93 2.48
N ALA A 115 -4.52 -10.97 3.34
CA ALA A 115 -5.28 -9.78 2.96
C ALA A 115 -4.45 -8.84 2.06
N MET A 116 -3.17 -8.63 2.38
CA MET A 116 -2.28 -7.80 1.56
C MET A 116 -1.99 -8.46 0.21
N LYS A 117 -1.81 -9.78 0.17
CA LYS A 117 -1.66 -10.54 -1.08
C LYS A 117 -2.84 -10.35 -2.00
N ALA A 118 -4.06 -10.53 -1.50
CA ALA A 118 -5.28 -10.31 -2.28
C ALA A 118 -5.39 -8.86 -2.79
N LEU A 119 -5.00 -7.88 -1.97
CA LEU A 119 -4.99 -6.47 -2.35
C LEU A 119 -3.99 -6.17 -3.48
N VAL A 120 -2.75 -6.63 -3.34
CA VAL A 120 -1.69 -6.40 -4.33
C VAL A 120 -2.04 -7.11 -5.65
N GLU A 121 -2.54 -8.34 -5.60
CA GLU A 121 -2.97 -9.07 -6.79
C GLU A 121 -4.16 -8.41 -7.49
N LYS A 122 -5.10 -7.82 -6.74
CA LYS A 122 -6.19 -7.02 -7.32
C LYS A 122 -5.68 -5.80 -8.06
N LYS A 123 -4.62 -5.17 -7.56
CA LYS A 123 -4.07 -3.93 -8.11
C LYS A 123 -3.12 -4.14 -9.29
N LEU A 124 -2.21 -5.11 -9.16
CA LEU A 124 -1.16 -5.38 -10.14
C LEU A 124 -1.50 -6.51 -11.11
N GLY A 125 -2.57 -7.25 -10.85
CA GLY A 125 -2.90 -8.46 -11.56
C GLY A 125 -2.08 -9.66 -11.08
N ARG A 126 -2.13 -10.74 -11.85
CA ARG A 126 -1.57 -12.04 -11.46
C ARG A 126 -0.03 -11.98 -11.40
N PRO A 127 0.59 -12.42 -10.29
CA PRO A 127 2.05 -12.51 -10.18
C PRO A 127 2.61 -13.55 -11.15
N LYS A 128 3.87 -13.38 -11.53
CA LYS A 128 4.57 -14.30 -12.45
C LYS A 128 5.10 -15.51 -11.71
N LYS A 129 5.46 -15.33 -10.44
CA LYS A 129 5.80 -16.40 -9.52
C LYS A 129 5.02 -16.21 -8.23
N SER A 130 4.38 -17.26 -7.74
CA SER A 130 3.58 -17.20 -6.52
C SER A 130 3.57 -18.55 -5.83
N GLY A 131 3.51 -18.52 -4.51
CA GLY A 131 3.27 -19.65 -3.62
C GLY A 131 2.36 -19.22 -2.47
N SER A 132 2.20 -20.06 -1.45
CA SER A 132 1.42 -19.69 -0.26
C SER A 132 1.96 -18.44 0.41
N ASP A 133 3.29 -18.26 0.39
CA ASP A 133 4.01 -17.30 1.24
C ASP A 133 4.76 -16.24 0.43
N HIS A 134 4.63 -16.25 -0.90
CA HIS A 134 5.26 -15.24 -1.74
C HIS A 134 4.46 -14.96 -3.01
N SER A 135 4.58 -13.74 -3.53
CA SER A 135 4.14 -13.32 -4.86
C SER A 135 5.17 -12.34 -5.42
N GLU A 136 5.55 -12.55 -6.67
CA GLU A 136 6.57 -11.76 -7.36
C GLU A 136 6.04 -11.29 -8.73
N TRP A 137 6.26 -10.00 -9.00
CA TRP A 137 6.02 -9.36 -10.28
C TRP A 137 7.33 -8.81 -10.82
N ARG A 138 7.74 -9.31 -11.98
CA ARG A 138 8.98 -8.89 -12.67
C ARG A 138 8.61 -8.23 -13.99
N TYR A 139 9.12 -7.02 -14.23
CA TYR A 139 8.87 -6.30 -15.47
C TYR A 139 9.34 -7.03 -16.75
N ILE A 140 10.39 -7.84 -16.67
CA ILE A 140 10.89 -8.64 -17.82
C ILE A 140 9.77 -9.55 -18.37
N LEU A 141 8.85 -9.97 -17.50
CA LEU A 141 7.75 -10.88 -17.81
C LEU A 141 6.39 -10.16 -17.84
N ASP A 142 6.36 -8.83 -17.68
CA ASP A 142 5.15 -8.03 -17.64
C ASP A 142 5.28 -6.72 -18.41
N LYS A 143 4.58 -6.62 -19.55
CA LYS A 143 4.63 -5.46 -20.44
C LYS A 143 4.19 -4.16 -19.73
N SER A 144 3.20 -4.24 -18.84
CA SER A 144 2.71 -3.06 -18.12
C SER A 144 3.80 -2.53 -17.19
N LEU A 145 4.42 -3.41 -16.41
CA LEU A 145 5.51 -3.03 -15.52
C LEU A 145 6.73 -2.52 -16.31
N ASN A 146 7.06 -3.14 -17.44
CA ASN A 146 8.16 -2.70 -18.31
C ASN A 146 7.95 -1.25 -18.79
N GLN A 147 6.74 -0.93 -19.25
CA GLN A 147 6.38 0.42 -19.68
C GLN A 147 6.34 1.44 -18.53
N ASN A 148 6.22 1.00 -17.28
CA ASN A 148 6.07 1.84 -16.10
C ASN A 148 7.35 1.89 -15.24
N GLY A 149 8.52 1.80 -15.87
CA GLY A 149 9.81 2.01 -15.19
C GLY A 149 10.43 0.77 -14.57
N ASN A 150 10.11 -0.40 -15.11
CA ASN A 150 10.79 -1.66 -14.81
C ASN A 150 10.85 -2.03 -13.30
N PRO A 151 9.74 -1.99 -12.56
CA PRO A 151 9.75 -2.41 -11.17
C PRO A 151 9.88 -3.94 -11.06
N VAL A 152 10.57 -4.35 -10.00
CA VAL A 152 10.51 -5.69 -9.41
C VAL A 152 9.79 -5.56 -8.09
N ILE A 153 8.70 -6.31 -7.93
CA ILE A 153 7.83 -6.22 -6.75
C ILE A 153 7.75 -7.61 -6.13
N ASN A 154 8.08 -7.68 -4.85
CA ASN A 154 8.01 -8.91 -4.05
C ASN A 154 7.10 -8.66 -2.87
N LEU A 155 6.14 -9.55 -2.68
CA LEU A 155 5.36 -9.64 -1.45
C LEU A 155 5.65 -11.00 -0.85
N SER A 156 6.23 -11.04 0.35
CA SER A 156 6.62 -12.29 1.00
C SER A 156 6.27 -12.29 2.47
N ARG A 157 5.90 -13.46 2.98
CA ARG A 157 5.93 -13.78 4.40
C ARG A 157 7.30 -14.41 4.68
N GLU A 158 8.10 -13.76 5.51
CA GLU A 158 9.47 -14.19 5.80
C GLU A 158 9.47 -15.32 6.83
N ASP A 159 8.61 -15.22 7.84
CA ASP A 159 8.42 -16.21 8.89
C ASP A 159 7.00 -16.14 9.48
N ALA A 160 6.80 -16.73 10.67
CA ALA A 160 5.50 -16.72 11.34
C ALA A 160 5.10 -15.34 11.92
N GLU A 161 6.04 -14.40 12.00
CA GLU A 161 5.84 -13.10 12.65
C GLU A 161 5.79 -11.95 11.65
N SER A 162 6.56 -12.04 10.56
CA SER A 162 6.83 -10.93 9.66
C SER A 162 6.51 -11.24 8.20
N ALA A 163 6.05 -10.18 7.52
CA ALA A 163 5.85 -10.13 6.08
C ALA A 163 6.26 -8.76 5.56
N SER A 164 6.58 -8.70 4.27
CA SER A 164 7.09 -7.49 3.64
C SER A 164 6.57 -7.34 2.22
N LEU A 165 6.28 -6.08 1.84
CA LEU A 165 6.20 -5.66 0.45
C LEU A 165 7.48 -4.92 0.11
N GLN A 166 8.20 -5.41 -0.88
CA GLN A 166 9.38 -4.77 -1.44
C GLN A 166 9.12 -4.35 -2.88
N ILE A 167 9.45 -3.10 -3.20
CA ILE A 167 9.47 -2.57 -4.57
C ILE A 167 10.88 -2.10 -4.86
N VAL A 168 11.42 -2.53 -5.98
CA VAL A 168 12.73 -2.11 -6.51
C VAL A 168 12.53 -1.63 -7.93
N LEU A 169 13.07 -0.48 -8.28
CA LEU A 169 13.10 -0.03 -9.68
C LEU A 169 14.41 -0.50 -10.32
N GLU A 170 14.31 -1.42 -11.29
CA GLU A 170 15.48 -1.82 -12.07
C GLU A 170 15.71 -0.78 -13.17
N GLN A 171 16.85 -0.10 -13.13
CA GLN A 171 17.24 0.76 -14.23
C GLN A 171 17.86 -0.11 -15.32
N GLY A 172 17.33 0.01 -16.54
CA GLY A 172 18.08 -0.40 -17.72
C GLY A 172 19.24 0.58 -17.97
N PRO A 173 20.26 0.19 -18.75
CA PRO A 173 21.32 1.09 -19.19
C PRO A 173 20.78 2.31 -19.96
#